data_AF-T2GC47-F1
#
_entry.id   AF-T2GC47-F1
#
_cell.length_a   1.000
_cell.length_b   1.000
_cell.length_c   1.000
_cell.angle_alpha   90.00
_cell.angle_beta   90.00
_cell.angle_gamma   90.00
#
_symmetry.space_group_name_H-M   'P 1'
#
loop_
_entity.id
_entity.type
_entity.pdbx_description
1 polymer ?
#
loop_
_entity_poly.entity_id
_entity_poly.type
_entity_poly.pdbx_seq_one_letter_code
_entity_poly.pdbx_strand_id
1 'polypeptide(L)' 'MARFFLLAGEYPLADQLKTLGDDELLDFWEETQYLERFLDEEYTVEVEESLEYERIILQELQLRSCQRSLCAPQPPTA' A
#
# COMPACT_ATOMS: atom_id res chain seq x y z
N MET A 1 5.57 6.04 -13.77
CA MET A 1 6.76 6.27 -12.91
C MET A 1 6.45 7.48 -12.03
N ALA A 2 5.63 7.23 -11.01
CA ALA A 2 5.03 8.26 -10.19
C ALA A 2 6.06 8.90 -9.24
N ARG A 3 5.86 10.19 -8.99
CA ARG A 3 6.81 11.12 -8.36
C ARG A 3 6.74 11.06 -6.82
N PHE A 4 6.61 9.87 -6.24
CA PHE A 4 6.40 9.66 -4.80
C PHE A 4 7.61 10.10 -3.97
N PHE A 5 8.82 9.86 -4.48
CA PHE A 5 10.05 10.08 -3.72
C PHE A 5 10.39 11.57 -3.46
N LEU A 6 9.76 12.52 -4.17
CA LEU A 6 10.03 13.96 -4.00
C LEU A 6 9.10 14.66 -3.00
N LEU A 7 7.99 14.02 -2.60
CA LEU A 7 6.97 14.59 -1.69
C LEU A 7 6.94 13.94 -0.30
N ALA A 8 7.77 12.92 -0.06
CA ALA A 8 7.90 12.24 1.24
C ALA A 8 8.26 13.18 2.41
N GLY A 9 8.74 14.40 2.13
CA GLY A 9 8.98 15.42 3.14
C GLY A 9 7.79 16.32 3.49
N GLU A 10 6.71 16.36 2.71
CA GLU A 10 5.57 17.28 2.91
C GLU A 10 4.30 16.60 3.43
N TYR A 11 4.10 15.28 3.21
CA TYR A 11 2.90 14.56 3.65
C TYR A 11 3.19 13.13 4.13
N PRO A 12 2.49 12.64 5.17
CA PRO A 12 2.67 11.27 5.67
C PRO A 12 2.30 10.25 4.58
N LEU A 13 2.99 9.11 4.56
CA LEU A 13 2.79 8.04 3.56
C LEU A 13 1.31 7.65 3.43
N ALA A 14 0.59 7.56 4.56
CA ALA A 14 -0.84 7.24 4.59
C ALA A 14 -1.70 8.20 3.74
N ASP A 15 -1.35 9.49 3.67
CA ASP A 15 -2.09 10.45 2.85
C ASP A 15 -1.70 10.36 1.37
N GLN A 16 -0.46 9.95 1.08
CA GLN A 16 -0.03 9.69 -0.30
C GLN A 16 -0.74 8.45 -0.87
N LEU A 17 -0.90 7.38 -0.09
CA LEU A 17 -1.58 6.17 -0.55
C LEU A 17 -3.06 6.42 -0.89
N LYS A 18 -3.72 7.36 -0.22
CA LYS A 18 -5.11 7.74 -0.55
C LYS A 18 -5.26 8.39 -1.93
N THR A 19 -4.17 8.93 -2.48
CA THR A 19 -4.18 9.53 -3.83
C THR A 19 -4.06 8.49 -4.95
N LEU A 20 -3.65 7.26 -4.63
CA LEU A 20 -3.49 6.17 -5.58
C LEU A 20 -4.83 5.53 -5.95
N GLY A 21 -4.99 5.14 -7.21
CA GLY A 21 -6.05 4.22 -7.63
C GLY A 21 -5.91 2.83 -7.01
N ASP A 22 -6.94 2.00 -7.08
CA ASP A 22 -6.90 0.64 -6.51
C ASP A 22 -5.83 -0.25 -7.18
N ASP A 23 -5.78 -0.21 -8.52
CA ASP A 23 -4.79 -0.96 -9.30
C ASP A 23 -3.38 -0.40 -9.07
N GLU A 24 -3.23 0.93 -9.01
CA GLU A 24 -1.93 1.59 -8.76
C GLU A 24 -1.38 1.29 -7.35
N LEU A 25 -2.26 1.18 -6.35
CA LEU A 25 -1.87 0.81 -4.99
C LEU A 25 -1.40 -0.65 -4.92
N LEU A 26 -2.05 -1.54 -5.67
CA LEU A 26 -1.65 -2.95 -5.76
C LEU A 26 -0.31 -3.11 -6.47
N ASP A 27 -0.12 -2.42 -7.60
CA ASP A 27 1.15 -2.39 -8.32
C ASP A 27 2.28 -1.87 -7.42
N PHE A 28 2.04 -0.78 -6.70
CA PHE A 28 3.01 -0.21 -5.76
C PHE A 28 3.39 -1.17 -4.63
N TRP A 29 2.41 -1.89 -4.08
CA TRP A 29 2.64 -2.90 -3.06
C TRP A 29 3.50 -4.05 -3.59
N GLU A 30 3.18 -4.56 -4.79
CA GLU A 30 3.94 -5.64 -5.43
C GLU A 30 5.39 -5.23 -5.72
N GLU A 31 5.61 -4.02 -6.27
CA GLU A 31 6.95 -3.49 -6.52
C GLU A 31 7.76 -3.34 -5.23
N THR A 32 7.12 -2.89 -4.15
CA THR A 32 7.76 -2.74 -2.82
C THR A 32 8.21 -4.09 -2.27
N GLN A 33 7.33 -5.10 -2.32
CA GLN A 33 7.65 -6.47 -1.88
C GLN A 33 8.73 -7.12 -2.74
N TYR A 34 8.72 -6.85 -4.05
CA TYR A 34 9.78 -7.30 -4.95
C TYR A 34 11.12 -6.71 -4.51
N LEU A 35 11.21 -5.37 -4.37
CA LEU A 35 12.43 -4.67 -3.95
C LEU A 35 12.94 -5.13 -2.57
N GLU A 36 12.05 -5.33 -1.61
CA GLU A 36 12.41 -5.80 -0.26
C GLU A 36 13.11 -7.15 -0.32
N ARG A 37 12.66 -8.07 -1.18
CA ARG A 37 13.33 -9.37 -1.37
C ARG A 37 14.73 -9.26 -1.97
N PHE A 38 15.00 -8.27 -2.82
CA PHE A 38 16.36 -8.00 -3.32
C PHE A 38 17.23 -7.34 -2.24
N LEU A 39 16.63 -6.50 -1.40
CA LEU A 39 17.34 -5.79 -0.34
C LEU A 39 17.65 -6.69 0.86
N ASP A 40 16.76 -7.63 1.22
CA ASP A 40 16.97 -8.59 2.32
C ASP A 40 18.23 -9.47 2.08
N GLU A 41 18.59 -9.69 0.82
CA GLU A 41 19.82 -10.42 0.43
C GLU A 41 21.11 -9.61 0.65
N GLU A 42 21.06 -8.27 0.69
CA GLU A 42 22.25 -7.39 0.77
C GLU A 42 22.30 -6.47 2.00
N TYR A 43 21.16 -6.13 2.60
CA TYR A 43 21.03 -5.12 3.65
C TYR A 43 20.11 -5.57 4.77
N THR A 44 20.64 -5.55 5.99
CA THR A 44 19.85 -5.51 7.22
C THR A 44 19.25 -4.10 7.34
N VAL A 45 18.34 -3.74 6.43
CA VAL A 45 17.55 -2.52 6.57
C VAL A 45 16.85 -2.61 7.92
N GLU A 46 16.85 -1.51 8.69
CA GLU A 46 16.27 -1.46 10.03
C GLU A 46 14.83 -1.92 9.98
N VAL A 47 14.61 -3.18 10.40
CA VAL A 47 13.35 -3.92 10.29
C VAL A 47 12.15 -3.13 10.80
N GLU A 48 12.37 -2.20 11.73
CA GLU A 48 11.33 -1.39 12.34
C GLU A 48 10.73 -0.35 11.37
N GLU A 49 11.54 0.32 10.54
CA GLU A 49 11.03 1.24 9.50
C GLU A 49 10.37 0.45 8.36
N SER A 50 10.89 -0.75 8.06
CA SER A 50 10.28 -1.59 7.03
C SER A 50 8.86 -2.05 7.38
N LEU A 51 8.67 -2.44 8.64
CA LEU A 51 7.38 -2.88 9.14
C LEU A 51 6.37 -1.73 9.21
N GLU A 52 6.80 -0.47 9.39
CA GLU A 52 5.87 0.66 9.47
C GLU A 52 5.23 0.99 8.12
N TYR A 53 6.01 1.08 7.03
CA TYR A 53 5.43 1.33 5.71
C TYR A 53 4.49 0.20 5.29
N GLU A 54 4.89 -1.05 5.55
CA GLU A 54 4.12 -2.25 5.16
C GLU A 54 2.77 -2.22 5.87
N ARG A 55 2.77 -1.94 7.17
CA ARG A 55 1.53 -1.82 7.95
C ARG A 55 0.61 -0.74 7.42
N ILE A 56 1.15 0.40 6.97
CA ILE A 56 0.35 1.49 6.41
C ILE A 56 -0.28 1.06 5.07
N ILE A 57 0.48 0.39 4.19
CA ILE A 57 -0.02 -0.09 2.90
C ILE A 57 -1.11 -1.16 3.09
N LEU A 58 -0.87 -2.14 3.97
CA LEU A 58 -1.83 -3.20 4.26
C LEU A 58 -3.13 -2.67 4.87
N GLN A 59 -3.06 -1.66 5.74
CA GLN A 59 -4.25 -1.01 6.30
C GLN A 59 -5.13 -0.37 5.23
N GLU A 60 -4.53 0.34 4.28
CA GLU A 60 -5.26 0.98 3.19
C GLU A 60 -5.87 -0.05 2.22
N LEU A 61 -5.12 -1.10 1.88
CA LEU A 61 -5.61 -2.22 1.07
C LEU A 61 -6.82 -2.91 1.73
N GLN A 62 -6.73 -3.17 3.04
CA GLN A 62 -7.83 -3.77 3.80
C GLN A 62 -9.04 -2.84 3.83
N LEU A 63 -8.83 -1.53 4.04
CA LEU A 63 -9.90 -0.54 4.06
C LEU A 63 -10.67 -0.52 2.73
N ARG A 64 -9.95 -0.49 1.59
CA ARG A 64 -10.55 -0.51 0.25
C ARG A 64 -11.27 -1.82 -0.05
N SER A 65 -10.68 -2.95 0.35
CA SER A 65 -11.31 -4.26 0.24
C SER A 65 -12.64 -4.33 1.01
N CYS A 66 -12.67 -3.82 2.24
CA CYS A 66 -13.90 -3.72 3.04
C CYS A 66 -14.93 -2.81 2.37
N GLN A 67 -14.56 -1.62 1.90
CA GLN A 67 -15.47 -0.71 1.21
C GLN A 67 -16.09 -1.35 -0.03
N ARG A 68 -15.28 -2.05 -0.82
CA ARG A 68 -15.75 -2.76 -2.02
C ARG A 68 -16.70 -3.90 -1.68
N SER A 69 -16.43 -4.60 -0.58
CA SER A 69 -17.29 -5.69 -0.07
C SER A 69 -18.62 -5.16 0.51
N LEU A 70 -18.61 -4.00 1.15
CA LEU A 70 -19.79 -3.31 1.69
C LEU A 70 -20.67 -2.70 0.59
N CYS A 71 -20.07 -2.25 -0.51
CA CYS A 71 -20.77 -1.69 -1.67
C CYS A 71 -21.18 -2.74 -2.72
N ALA A 72 -20.76 -4.00 -2.54
CA ALA A 72 -21.23 -5.09 -3.38
C ALA A 72 -22.76 -5.22 -3.21
N PRO A 73 -23.55 -5.18 -4.30
CA PRO A 73 -25.00 -5.32 -4.22
C PRO A 73 -25.32 -6.67 -3.57
N GLN A 74 -25.99 -6.62 -2.43
CA GLN A 74 -26.59 -7.80 -1.80
C GLN A 74 -27.38 -8.55 -2.88
N PRO A 75 -27.17 -9.86 -3.09
CA PRO A 75 -28.00 -10.62 -4.02
C PRO A 75 -29.46 -10.50 -3.57
N PRO A 76 -30.42 -10.31 -4.50
CA PRO A 76 -31.83 -10.17 -4.14
C PRO A 76 -32.28 -11.45 -3.43
N THR A 77 -32.68 -11.32 -2.17
CA THR A 77 -33.36 -12.37 -1.43
C THR A 77 -34.68 -12.65 -2.15
N ALA A 78 -34.76 -13.82 -2.79
CA ALA A 78 -35.96 -14.32 -3.46
C ALA A 78 -37.06 -14.71 -2.45
#